data_AF-Q5JI78-F1
#
_entry.id   AF-Q5JI78-F1
#
_cell.length_a   1.000
_cell.length_b   1.000
_cell.length_c   1.000
_cell.angle_alpha   90.00
_cell.angle_beta   90.00
_cell.angle_gamma   90.00
#
_symmetry.space_group_name_H-M   'P 1'
#
loop_
_entity.id
_entity.type
_entity.pdbx_description
1 polymer ?
#
loop_
_entity_poly.entity_id
_entity_poly.type
_entity_poly.pdbx_seq_one_letter_code
_entity_poly.pdbx_strand_id
1 'polypeptide(L)'
;MAGVQERIRAGVIVDTNVIISALIPKNSKLREFLLTTEIPLHAPDYMLRELKRYWTIIEEKARKRGITEPELAHFREELLGRIISHPLSEYRGFINEAYRICREFDEKDTPFVALALSLRLPIITNDKDLLAHAGEYEAIPLNDVLR
;
A
#
# COMPACT_ATOMS: atom_id res chain seq x y z
N MET A 1 -5.40 -21.45 -6.02
CA MET A 1 -4.36 -21.33 -4.98
C MET A 1 -2.93 -21.28 -5.54
N ALA A 2 -2.54 -22.11 -6.53
CA ALA A 2 -1.20 -22.02 -7.14
C ALA A 2 -0.91 -20.67 -7.84
N GLY A 3 -1.89 -20.10 -8.57
CA GLY A 3 -1.70 -18.84 -9.30
C GLY A 3 -1.60 -17.57 -8.44
N VAL A 4 -2.20 -17.55 -7.24
CA VAL A 4 -2.12 -16.38 -6.34
C VAL A 4 -0.73 -16.27 -5.73
N GLN A 5 -0.14 -17.40 -5.32
CA GLN A 5 1.22 -17.42 -4.78
C GLN A 5 2.28 -17.03 -5.83
N GLU A 6 2.06 -17.44 -7.08
CA GLU A 6 2.91 -17.05 -8.21
C GLU A 6 2.83 -15.55 -8.49
N ARG A 7 1.63 -14.95 -8.46
CA ARG A 7 1.45 -13.51 -8.61
C ARG A 7 2.04 -12.70 -7.45
N ILE A 8 1.90 -13.17 -6.20
CA ILE A 8 2.58 -12.53 -5.06
C ILE A 8 4.09 -12.50 -5.26
N ARG A 9 4.68 -13.56 -5.81
CA ARG A 9 6.12 -13.57 -6.14
C ARG A 9 6.47 -12.55 -7.24
N ALA A 10 5.54 -12.24 -8.15
CA ALA A 10 5.73 -11.23 -9.17
C ALA A 10 5.63 -9.80 -8.61
N GLY A 11 4.84 -9.60 -7.54
CA GLY A 11 4.74 -8.33 -6.82
C GLY A 11 3.40 -8.15 -6.12
N VAL A 12 3.30 -7.09 -5.34
CA VAL A 12 2.07 -6.69 -4.64
C VAL A 12 1.88 -5.18 -4.71
N ILE A 13 0.62 -4.74 -4.75
CA ILE A 13 0.28 -3.33 -4.58
C ILE A 13 0.16 -3.02 -3.09
N VAL A 14 0.87 -2.00 -2.62
CA VAL A 14 0.79 -1.50 -1.25
C VAL A 14 -0.03 -0.23 -1.20
N ASP A 15 -1.02 -0.18 -0.30
CA ASP A 15 -1.80 1.02 -0.06
C ASP A 15 -1.04 2.02 0.83
N THR A 16 -1.49 3.28 0.88
CA THR A 16 -0.88 4.29 1.77
C THR A 16 -1.04 3.91 3.25
N ASN A 17 -2.13 3.24 3.63
CA ASN A 17 -2.43 2.87 5.01
C ASN A 17 -1.43 1.85 5.58
N VAL A 18 -0.92 0.93 4.77
CA VAL A 18 0.12 -0.06 5.06
C VAL A 18 1.43 0.67 5.35
N ILE A 19 1.79 1.64 4.52
CA ILE A 19 3.00 2.46 4.73
C ILE A 19 2.87 3.29 6.01
N ILE A 20 1.73 3.95 6.22
CA ILE A 20 1.45 4.71 7.44
C ILE A 20 1.54 3.79 8.67
N SER A 21 0.95 2.60 8.59
CA SER A 21 0.99 1.60 9.66
C SER A 21 2.39 1.06 9.93
N ALA A 22 3.28 1.08 8.93
CA ALA A 22 4.68 0.74 9.09
C ALA A 22 5.49 1.86 9.78
N LEU A 23 5.14 3.13 9.55
CA LEU A 23 5.85 4.29 10.07
C LEU A 23 5.57 4.58 11.56
N ILE A 24 4.33 4.39 12.02
CA ILE A 24 3.93 4.87 13.36
C ILE A 24 4.52 4.03 14.52
N PRO A 25 4.54 2.68 14.50
CA PRO A 25 5.06 1.89 15.63
C PRO A 25 6.59 1.88 15.67
N LYS A 26 7.18 2.09 16.86
CA LYS A 26 8.64 2.06 17.04
C LYS A 26 9.25 0.71 16.65
N ASN A 27 8.63 -0.39 17.07
CA ASN A 27 9.00 -1.75 16.66
C ASN A 27 7.88 -2.30 15.77
N SER A 28 8.00 -2.11 14.45
CA SER A 28 6.99 -2.50 13.48
C SER A 28 7.45 -3.71 12.69
N LYS A 29 6.83 -4.88 12.93
CA LYS A 29 7.02 -6.09 12.10
C LYS A 29 6.68 -5.84 10.64
N LEU A 30 5.68 -4.99 10.40
CA LEU A 30 5.30 -4.59 9.05
C LEU A 30 6.42 -3.80 8.38
N ARG A 31 7.04 -2.85 9.08
CA ARG A 31 8.18 -2.10 8.52
C ARG A 31 9.35 -3.04 8.22
N GLU A 32 9.68 -3.94 9.14
CA GLU A 32 10.73 -4.94 8.94
C GLU A 32 10.44 -5.80 7.70
N PHE A 33 9.22 -6.33 7.57
CA PHE A 33 8.80 -7.09 6.39
C PHE A 33 8.93 -6.27 5.10
N LEU A 34 8.38 -5.05 5.06
CA LEU A 34 8.42 -4.23 3.85
C LEU A 34 9.86 -3.92 3.42
N LEU A 35 10.79 -3.74 4.36
CA LEU A 35 12.19 -3.44 4.07
C LEU A 35 13.00 -4.68 3.63
N THR A 36 12.62 -5.87 4.08
CA THR A 36 13.42 -7.10 3.90
C THR A 36 12.83 -8.09 2.90
N THR A 37 11.57 -7.93 2.52
CA THR A 37 10.92 -8.82 1.57
C THR A 37 11.55 -8.75 0.18
N GLU A 38 11.69 -9.91 -0.45
CA GLU A 38 12.10 -10.03 -1.86
C GLU A 38 10.92 -9.75 -2.82
N ILE A 39 9.70 -9.69 -2.29
CA ILE A 39 8.49 -9.39 -3.08
C ILE A 39 8.57 -7.93 -3.57
N PRO A 40 8.44 -7.68 -4.89
CA PRO A 40 8.34 -6.32 -5.41
C PRO A 40 7.13 -5.59 -4.84
N LEU A 41 7.36 -4.40 -4.27
CA LEU A 41 6.32 -3.54 -3.71
C LEU A 41 5.99 -2.43 -4.70
N HIS A 42 4.74 -2.33 -5.13
CA HIS A 42 4.28 -1.34 -6.11
C HIS A 42 3.25 -0.40 -5.48
N ALA A 43 3.27 0.88 -5.84
CA ALA A 43 2.22 1.82 -5.44
C ALA A 43 2.03 2.91 -6.51
N PRO A 44 0.83 3.49 -6.64
CA PRO A 44 0.66 4.69 -7.44
C PRO A 44 1.34 5.89 -6.79
N ASP A 45 1.87 6.83 -7.58
CA ASP A 45 2.41 8.13 -7.09
C ASP A 45 1.40 8.90 -6.22
N TYR A 46 0.11 8.59 -6.39
CA TYR A 46 -0.98 9.06 -5.54
C TYR A 46 -0.69 8.86 -4.04
N MET A 47 -0.02 7.78 -3.66
CA MET A 47 0.39 7.48 -2.29
C MET A 47 1.25 8.59 -1.67
N LEU A 48 2.13 9.23 -2.45
CA LEU A 48 2.94 10.36 -1.97
C LEU A 48 2.07 11.57 -1.59
N ARG A 49 0.96 11.79 -2.32
CA ARG A 49 0.00 12.86 -2.01
C ARG A 49 -0.72 12.57 -0.70
N GLU A 50 -1.09 11.32 -0.47
CA GLU A 50 -1.74 10.90 0.77
C GLU A 50 -0.80 10.97 1.97
N LEU A 51 0.44 10.49 1.83
CA LEU A 51 1.45 10.64 2.88
C LEU A 51 1.65 12.11 3.26
N LYS A 52 1.75 13.00 2.27
CA LYS A 52 1.86 14.45 2.53
C LYS A 52 0.62 14.99 3.26
N ARG A 53 -0.58 14.57 2.86
CA ARG A 53 -1.84 15.00 3.50
C ARG A 53 -1.89 14.59 4.97
N TYR A 54 -1.44 13.38 5.29
CA TYR A 54 -1.53 12.81 6.64
C TYR A 54 -0.27 13.02 7.48
N TRP A 55 0.78 13.67 6.94
CA TRP A 55 2.11 13.74 7.55
C TRP A 55 2.10 14.26 8.99
N THR A 56 1.42 15.38 9.25
CA THR A 56 1.32 15.94 10.61
C THR A 56 0.69 14.97 11.62
N ILE A 57 -0.30 14.19 11.19
CA ILE A 57 -0.94 13.17 12.05
C ILE A 57 0.01 11.99 12.28
N ILE A 58 0.77 11.59 11.26
CA ILE A 58 1.78 10.53 11.36
C ILE A 58 2.85 10.93 12.36
N GLU A 59 3.40 12.15 12.23
CA GLU A 59 4.40 12.71 13.15
C GLU A 59 3.90 12.73 14.59
N GLU A 60 2.68 13.24 14.82
CA GLU A 60 2.10 13.29 16.16
C GLU A 60 1.97 11.89 16.78
N LYS A 61 1.47 10.91 16.01
CA LYS A 61 1.29 9.53 16.49
C LYS A 61 2.63 8.82 16.70
N ALA A 62 3.60 9.00 15.81
CA ALA A 62 4.93 8.42 15.91
C ALA A 62 5.68 8.97 17.14
N ARG A 63 5.60 10.28 17.37
CA ARG A 63 6.19 10.95 18.55
C ARG A 63 5.62 10.40 19.86
N LYS A 64 4.30 10.17 19.93
CA LYS A 64 3.67 9.53 21.11
C LYS A 64 4.17 8.11 21.38
N ARG A 65 4.78 7.45 20.38
CA ARG A 65 5.40 6.13 20.49
C ARG A 65 6.93 6.19 20.63
N GLY A 66 7.49 7.37 20.88
CA GLY A 66 8.91 7.56 21.15
C GLY A 66 9.80 7.48 19.90
N ILE A 67 9.25 7.84 18.73
CA ILE A 67 10.00 8.05 17.49
C ILE A 67 10.26 9.56 17.34
N THR A 68 11.51 9.92 17.11
CA THR A 68 11.95 11.29 16.83
C THR A 68 11.70 11.67 15.37
N GLU A 69 11.66 12.96 15.06
CA GLU A 69 11.49 13.43 13.68
C GLU A 69 12.59 12.90 12.71
N PRO A 70 13.89 12.88 13.08
CA PRO A 70 14.91 12.27 12.23
C PRO A 70 14.72 10.75 12.03
N GLU A 71 14.33 10.00 13.08
CA GLU A 71 14.03 8.57 12.94
C GLU A 71 12.84 8.34 12.00
N LEU A 72 11.77 9.14 12.12
CA LEU A 72 10.60 9.02 11.27
C LEU A 72 10.92 9.37 9.80
N ALA A 73 11.72 10.42 9.57
CA ALA A 73 12.19 10.79 8.25
C ALA A 73 13.01 9.66 7.63
N HIS A 74 13.93 9.06 8.40
CA HIS A 74 14.72 7.91 7.97
C HIS A 74 13.83 6.72 7.58
N PHE A 75 12.88 6.31 8.45
CA PHE A 75 11.96 5.22 8.13
C PHE A 75 11.13 5.49 6.87
N ARG A 76 10.73 6.74 6.65
CA ARG A 76 10.02 7.14 5.44
C ARG A 76 10.89 6.98 4.20
N GLU A 77 12.13 7.48 4.23
CA GLU A 77 13.04 7.39 3.10
C GLU A 77 13.36 5.95 2.73
N GLU A 78 13.64 5.09 3.73
CA GLU A 78 13.90 3.67 3.51
C GLU A 78 12.68 2.96 2.88
N LEU A 79 11.48 3.17 3.45
CA LEU A 79 10.26 2.55 2.92
C LEU A 79 9.94 3.02 1.51
N LEU A 80 10.02 4.33 1.24
CA LEU A 80 9.78 4.87 -0.09
C LEU A 80 10.82 4.38 -1.10
N GLY A 81 12.09 4.22 -0.68
CA GLY A 81 13.14 3.67 -1.53
C GLY A 81 12.92 2.21 -1.94
N ARG A 82 12.10 1.46 -1.19
CA ARG A 82 11.76 0.07 -1.53
C ARG A 82 10.57 -0.06 -2.48
N ILE A 83 9.74 0.98 -2.59
CA ILE A 83 8.50 0.97 -3.35
C ILE A 83 8.75 1.43 -4.80
N ILE A 84 8.30 0.62 -5.74
CA ILE A 84 8.22 0.96 -7.16
C ILE A 84 7.01 1.87 -7.35
N SER A 85 7.27 3.16 -7.55
CA SER A 85 6.23 4.17 -7.72
C SER A 85 5.78 4.26 -9.18
N HIS A 86 4.46 4.27 -9.40
CA HIS A 86 3.87 4.31 -10.73
C HIS A 86 3.11 5.61 -10.97
N PRO A 87 3.46 6.40 -12.01
CA PRO A 87 2.71 7.58 -12.39
C PRO A 87 1.34 7.23 -12.99
N LEU A 88 0.38 8.15 -12.87
CA LEU A 88 -0.98 7.98 -13.39
C LEU A 88 -1.04 7.55 -14.86
N SER A 89 -0.08 7.97 -15.69
CA SER A 89 -0.02 7.61 -17.11
C SER A 89 0.03 6.10 -17.36
N GLU A 90 0.60 5.31 -16.45
CA GLU A 90 0.80 3.87 -16.63
C GLU A 90 -0.48 3.06 -16.40
N TYR A 91 -1.38 3.55 -15.54
CA TYR A 91 -2.63 2.86 -15.18
C TYR A 91 -3.89 3.66 -15.52
N ARG A 92 -3.76 4.80 -16.22
CA ARG A 92 -4.88 5.69 -16.59
C ARG A 92 -6.01 4.95 -17.31
N GLY A 93 -5.67 3.93 -18.12
CA GLY A 93 -6.66 3.13 -18.85
C GLY A 93 -7.67 2.41 -17.95
N PHE A 94 -7.28 2.11 -16.70
CA PHE A 94 -8.11 1.38 -15.73
C PHE A 94 -8.83 2.29 -14.74
N ILE A 95 -8.58 3.61 -14.74
CA ILE A 95 -9.17 4.54 -13.78
C ILE A 95 -10.70 4.52 -13.79
N ASN A 96 -11.32 4.52 -14.96
CA ASN A 96 -12.78 4.54 -15.06
C ASN A 96 -13.41 3.25 -14.51
N GLU A 97 -12.75 2.12 -14.74
CA GLU A 97 -13.20 0.83 -14.22
C GLU A 97 -13.02 0.75 -12.71
N ALA A 98 -11.82 1.09 -12.22
CA ALA A 98 -11.54 1.14 -10.80
C ALA A 98 -12.47 2.11 -10.06
N TYR A 99 -12.78 3.29 -10.62
CA TYR A 99 -13.71 4.23 -10.02
C TYR A 99 -15.13 3.65 -9.92
N ARG A 100 -15.59 2.90 -10.93
CA ARG A 100 -16.90 2.22 -10.87
C ARG A 100 -16.97 1.19 -9.74
N ILE A 101 -15.86 0.50 -9.46
CA ILE A 101 -15.75 -0.46 -8.36
C ILE A 101 -15.69 0.31 -7.02
N CYS A 102 -14.76 1.25 -6.89
CA CYS A 102 -14.45 1.95 -5.65
C CYS A 102 -15.54 2.88 -5.15
N ARG A 103 -16.35 3.47 -6.03
CA ARG A 103 -17.44 4.38 -5.63
C ARG A 103 -18.53 3.73 -4.77
N GLU A 104 -18.56 2.41 -4.68
CA GLU A 104 -19.48 1.68 -3.82
C GLU A 104 -19.03 1.68 -2.35
N PHE A 105 -17.74 1.94 -2.07
CA PHE A 105 -17.18 1.91 -0.71
C PHE A 105 -16.24 3.09 -0.39
N ASP A 106 -15.12 3.27 -1.12
CA ASP A 106 -14.23 4.43 -0.99
C ASP A 106 -13.59 4.80 -2.33
N GLU A 107 -14.01 5.94 -2.90
CA GLU A 107 -13.47 6.47 -4.15
C GLU A 107 -11.96 6.73 -4.10
N LYS A 108 -11.37 6.94 -2.92
CA LYS A 108 -9.93 7.20 -2.77
C LYS A 108 -9.06 6.00 -3.10
N ASP A 109 -9.62 4.78 -3.06
CA ASP A 109 -8.91 3.56 -3.40
C ASP A 109 -8.77 3.35 -4.92
N THR A 110 -9.47 4.17 -5.72
CA THR A 110 -9.45 4.11 -7.20
C THR A 110 -8.04 3.99 -7.80
N PRO A 111 -7.03 4.79 -7.38
CA PRO A 111 -5.68 4.68 -7.95
C PRO A 111 -4.99 3.35 -7.64
N PHE A 112 -5.25 2.75 -6.48
CA PHE A 112 -4.66 1.48 -6.06
C PHE A 112 -5.31 0.32 -6.81
N VAL A 113 -6.65 0.31 -6.89
CA VAL A 113 -7.39 -0.68 -7.67
C VAL A 113 -7.06 -0.58 -9.16
N ALA A 114 -6.96 0.63 -9.73
CA ALA A 114 -6.58 0.80 -11.13
C ALA A 114 -5.17 0.26 -11.43
N LEU A 115 -4.21 0.50 -10.53
CA LEU A 115 -2.86 -0.05 -10.68
C LEU A 115 -2.85 -1.57 -10.55
N ALA A 116 -3.60 -2.12 -9.59
CA ALA A 116 -3.74 -3.57 -9.39
C ALA A 116 -4.31 -4.26 -10.63
N LEU A 117 -5.35 -3.70 -11.24
CA LEU A 117 -5.93 -4.19 -12.50
C LEU A 117 -4.92 -4.10 -13.66
N SER A 118 -4.21 -2.98 -13.75
CA SER A 118 -3.22 -2.74 -14.81
C SER A 118 -2.06 -3.74 -14.77
N LEU A 119 -1.52 -4.02 -13.57
CA LEU A 119 -0.39 -4.92 -13.39
C LEU A 119 -0.82 -6.38 -13.14
N ARG A 120 -2.11 -6.62 -12.92
CA ARG A 120 -2.67 -7.91 -12.47
C ARG A 120 -1.99 -8.43 -11.21
N LEU A 121 -1.71 -7.53 -10.28
CA LEU A 121 -1.08 -7.83 -9.00
C LEU A 121 -2.10 -7.67 -7.87
N PRO A 122 -2.02 -8.49 -6.81
CA PRO A 122 -2.90 -8.35 -5.67
C PRO A 122 -2.57 -7.11 -4.84
N ILE A 123 -3.59 -6.48 -4.26
CA ILE A 123 -3.43 -5.47 -3.23
C ILE A 123 -3.24 -6.16 -1.88
N ILE A 124 -2.21 -5.77 -1.13
CA ILE A 124 -2.07 -6.18 0.27
C ILE A 124 -2.66 -5.11 1.17
N THR A 125 -3.65 -5.48 1.98
CA THR A 125 -4.35 -4.53 2.85
C THR A 125 -4.98 -5.24 4.05
N ASN A 126 -5.31 -4.47 5.08
CA ASN A 126 -6.18 -4.91 6.17
C ASN A 126 -7.50 -4.12 6.17
N ASP A 127 -7.72 -3.28 5.16
CA ASP A 127 -8.98 -2.57 4.99
C ASP A 127 -10.11 -3.57 4.68
N LYS A 128 -11.18 -3.50 5.47
CA LYS A 128 -12.29 -4.46 5.39
C LYS A 128 -13.12 -4.24 4.13
N ASP A 129 -13.26 -3.00 3.69
CA ASP A 129 -14.08 -2.67 2.53
C ASP A 129 -13.35 -3.11 1.26
N LEU A 130 -12.03 -2.90 1.18
CA LEU A 130 -11.22 -3.46 0.09
C LEU A 130 -11.27 -5.00 0.06
N LEU A 131 -11.14 -5.65 1.22
CA LEU A 131 -11.20 -7.12 1.29
C LEU A 131 -12.60 -7.67 0.96
N ALA A 132 -13.67 -6.96 1.32
CA ALA A 132 -15.05 -7.38 1.05
C ALA A 132 -15.41 -7.35 -0.44
N HIS A 133 -14.75 -6.49 -1.22
CA HIS A 133 -14.95 -6.38 -2.67
C HIS A 133 -13.89 -7.15 -3.48
N ALA A 134 -13.10 -8.00 -2.82
CA ALA A 134 -12.20 -8.94 -3.50
C ALA A 134 -13.01 -9.86 -4.44
N GLY A 135 -12.62 -9.91 -5.71
CA GLY A 135 -13.38 -10.55 -6.79
C GLY A 135 -13.42 -9.69 -8.05
N GLU A 136 -13.60 -8.38 -7.89
CA GLU A 136 -13.42 -7.38 -8.97
C GLU A 136 -11.93 -7.09 -9.21
N TYR A 137 -11.13 -7.27 -8.17
CA TYR A 137 -9.67 -7.26 -8.17
C TYR A 137 -9.17 -8.27 -7.14
N GLU A 138 -7.87 -8.54 -7.14
CA GLU A 138 -7.26 -9.41 -6.14
C GLU A 138 -6.83 -8.58 -4.92
N ALA A 139 -7.27 -8.99 -3.74
CA ALA A 139 -6.84 -8.43 -2.46
C ALA A 139 -6.49 -9.56 -1.48
N ILE A 140 -5.44 -9.33 -0.69
CA ILE A 140 -4.89 -10.31 0.25
C ILE A 140 -4.73 -9.64 1.61
N PRO A 141 -5.20 -10.27 2.70
CA PRO A 141 -4.95 -9.80 4.04
C PRO A 141 -3.44 -9.67 4.31
N LEU A 142 -3.03 -8.56 4.92
CA LEU A 142 -1.61 -8.31 5.20
C LEU A 142 -0.97 -9.45 6.02
N ASN A 143 -1.72 -10.02 6.95
CA ASN A 143 -1.27 -11.13 7.81
C ASN A 143 -0.96 -12.42 7.04
N ASP A 144 -1.46 -12.58 5.81
CA ASP A 144 -1.16 -13.75 4.98
C ASP A 144 0.19 -13.61 4.26
N VAL A 145 0.71 -12.38 4.15
CA VAL A 145 2.02 -12.09 3.55
C VAL A 145 3.12 -11.96 4.62
N LEU A 146 2.76 -11.62 5.86
CA LEU A 146 3.68 -11.49 7.00
C LEU A 146 4.10 -12.84 7.63
N ARG A 147 3.83 -13.98 7.00
CA ARG A 147 4.06 -15.33 7.56
C ARG A 147 5.49 -15.82 7.42
#